data_AF-W9WUE6-F1
#
_entry.id   AF-W9WUE6-F1
#
_cell.length_a   1.000
_cell.length_b   1.000
_cell.length_c   1.000
_cell.angle_alpha   90.00
_cell.angle_beta   90.00
_cell.angle_gamma   90.00
#
_symmetry.space_group_name_H-M   'P 1'
#
loop_
_entity.id
_entity.type
_entity.pdbx_description
1 polymer ?
#
loop_
_entity_poly.entity_id
_entity_poly.type
_entity_poly.pdbx_seq_one_letter_code
_entity_poly.pdbx_strand_id
1 'polypeptide(L)'
;MQRILRINLQARNQALKASRRKNYEKLRDDWKDYETRLIQTEKVKNAHIKAERRARREDWVLGPLAPKRDIGTKQDFYGTVSNLLYQGPVFPPKVRHGNIVEGDRVCIVKGKESLIGQIGQVKDVSSDSKELRIEGLNMADVEIPESFGEQRDKIHFSSLELPIPISDVRLVYRLTDPTTGRDRDVIVKYIRGGAPYFQRAPNSPLPRHTRYVAGEDILIPWPEVEAPRYQAFEGDTTRYDVESQTWTPTIYQPPLPSQEIFDNLTEDDKYRRDRAWHEDEYVRMKVLEDARAEWFKERKIQGPLAKMAEEKLRIVAERAESIKQAGMSEETRKILMEEMNAAKGRRLKASA
;
A
#
# COMPACT_ATOMS: atom_id res chain seq x y z
N MET A 1 17.37 14.25 29.70
CA MET A 1 16.95 13.24 28.70
C MET A 1 15.61 13.49 28.01
N GLN A 2 14.57 13.98 28.70
CA GLN A 2 13.26 14.18 28.07
C GLN A 2 13.31 15.12 26.85
N ARG A 3 14.21 16.12 26.89
CA ARG A 3 14.46 17.04 25.77
C ARG A 3 14.99 16.34 24.51
N ILE A 4 15.88 15.35 24.66
CA ILE A 4 16.47 14.60 23.54
C ILE A 4 15.41 13.71 22.88
N LEU A 5 14.62 12.99 23.68
CA LEU A 5 13.49 12.20 23.16
C LEU A 5 12.50 13.05 22.35
N ARG A 6 12.22 14.27 22.82
CA ARG A 6 11.36 15.22 22.10
C ARG A 6 11.98 15.65 20.76
N ILE A 7 13.30 15.86 20.72
CA ILE A 7 14.04 16.19 19.49
C ILE A 7 13.95 15.03 18.49
N ASN A 8 14.19 13.80 18.94
CA ASN A 8 14.12 12.60 18.09
C ASN A 8 12.70 12.43 17.52
N LEU A 9 11.68 12.62 18.36
CA LEU A 9 10.27 12.54 17.95
C LEU A 9 9.92 13.64 16.93
N GLN A 10 10.41 14.86 17.12
CA GLN A 10 10.22 15.95 16.16
C GLN A 10 10.91 15.67 14.82
N ALA A 11 12.17 15.23 14.83
CA ALA A 11 12.93 14.88 13.65
C ALA A 11 12.25 13.74 12.86
N ARG A 12 11.82 12.68 13.56
CA ARG A 12 11.04 11.58 12.97
C ARG A 12 9.74 12.08 12.35
N ASN A 13 8.98 12.91 13.05
CA ASN A 13 7.73 13.46 12.52
C ASN A 13 7.95 14.35 11.29
N GLN A 14 9.04 15.14 11.27
CA GLN A 14 9.42 15.95 10.13
C GLN A 14 9.83 15.08 8.93
N ALA A 15 10.63 14.04 9.16
CA ALA A 15 11.02 13.08 8.13
C ALA A 15 9.80 12.32 7.58
N LEU A 16 8.88 11.89 8.45
CA LEU A 16 7.61 11.27 8.05
C LEU A 16 6.73 12.22 7.24
N LYS A 17 6.63 13.50 7.63
CA LYS A 17 5.89 14.51 6.87
C LYS A 17 6.50 14.73 5.48
N ALA A 18 7.84 14.81 5.39
CA ALA A 18 8.55 14.93 4.13
C ALA A 18 8.36 13.69 3.24
N SER A 19 8.46 12.49 3.81
CA SER A 19 8.20 11.22 3.11
C SER A 19 6.76 11.13 2.61
N ARG A 20 5.76 11.50 3.43
CA ARG A 20 4.35 11.56 3.02
C ARG A 20 4.13 12.51 1.85
N ARG A 21 4.75 13.70 1.88
CA ARG A 21 4.69 14.66 0.78
C ARG A 21 5.30 14.08 -0.50
N LYS A 22 6.51 13.53 -0.42
CA LYS A 22 7.18 12.87 -1.56
C LYS A 22 6.35 11.71 -2.12
N ASN A 23 5.74 10.88 -1.26
CA ASN A 23 4.90 9.77 -1.68
C ASN A 23 3.61 10.24 -2.35
N TYR A 24 3.04 11.37 -1.90
CA TYR A 24 1.88 11.99 -2.53
C TYR A 24 2.24 12.60 -3.90
N GLU A 25 3.37 13.30 -4.00
CA GLU A 25 3.89 13.84 -5.25
C GLU A 25 4.13 12.72 -6.27
N LYS A 26 4.81 11.63 -5.87
CA LYS A 26 5.00 10.44 -6.70
C LYS A 26 3.67 9.84 -7.18
N LEU A 27 2.71 9.63 -6.26
CA LEU A 27 1.40 9.10 -6.63
C LEU A 27 0.69 10.01 -7.65
N ARG A 28 0.79 11.33 -7.48
CA ARG A 28 0.21 12.30 -8.41
C ARG A 28 0.87 12.20 -9.79
N ASP A 29 2.19 12.03 -9.83
CA ASP A 29 2.92 11.90 -11.10
C ASP A 29 2.60 10.56 -11.78
N ASP A 30 2.52 9.45 -11.04
CA ASP A 30 2.08 8.15 -11.57
C ASP A 30 0.68 8.23 -12.22
N TRP A 31 -0.24 8.99 -11.62
CA TRP A 31 -1.58 9.21 -12.17
C TRP A 31 -1.57 10.07 -13.44
N LYS A 32 -0.71 11.10 -13.51
CA LYS A 32 -0.55 11.88 -14.75
C LYS A 32 0.02 11.00 -15.86
N ASP A 33 1.00 10.16 -15.57
CA ASP A 33 1.59 9.26 -16.56
C ASP A 33 0.55 8.26 -17.09
N TYR A 34 -0.30 7.73 -16.21
CA TYR A 34 -1.44 6.91 -16.60
C TYR A 34 -2.43 7.67 -17.50
N GLU A 35 -2.85 8.87 -17.12
CA GLU A 35 -3.80 9.69 -17.89
C GLU A 35 -3.25 10.09 -19.25
N THR A 36 -1.97 10.49 -19.34
CA THR A 36 -1.35 10.85 -20.62
C THR A 36 -1.32 9.66 -21.57
N ARG A 37 -0.94 8.46 -21.09
CA ARG A 37 -0.99 7.23 -21.89
C ARG A 37 -2.41 6.88 -22.30
N LEU A 38 -3.37 6.93 -21.37
CA LEU A 38 -4.78 6.65 -21.66
C LEU A 38 -5.31 7.54 -22.80
N ILE A 39 -5.04 8.86 -22.74
CA ILE A 39 -5.45 9.81 -23.78
C ILE A 39 -4.81 9.47 -25.13
N GLN A 40 -3.54 9.06 -25.17
CA GLN A 40 -2.87 8.64 -26.40
C GLN A 40 -3.49 7.38 -26.99
N THR A 41 -3.71 6.35 -26.15
CA THR A 41 -4.36 5.10 -26.53
C THR A 41 -5.77 5.35 -27.08
N GLU A 42 -6.58 6.18 -26.41
CA GLU A 42 -7.92 6.56 -26.86
C GLU A 42 -7.92 7.33 -28.18
N LYS A 43 -6.97 8.24 -28.39
CA LYS A 43 -6.82 8.96 -29.67
C LYS A 43 -6.57 7.98 -30.83
N VAL A 44 -5.66 7.03 -30.65
CA VAL A 44 -5.36 6.01 -31.67
C VAL A 44 -6.58 5.13 -31.92
N LYS A 45 -7.23 4.62 -30.87
CA LYS A 45 -8.46 3.82 -30.97
C LYS A 45 -9.57 4.57 -31.72
N ASN A 46 -9.81 5.83 -31.38
CA ASN A 46 -10.80 6.66 -32.05
C ASN A 46 -10.44 6.95 -33.51
N ALA A 47 -9.15 7.07 -33.84
CA ALA A 47 -8.71 7.21 -35.22
C ALA A 47 -9.04 5.95 -36.04
N HIS A 48 -8.79 4.75 -35.51
CA HIS A 48 -9.19 3.49 -36.16
C HIS A 48 -10.71 3.41 -36.37
N ILE A 49 -11.52 3.74 -35.36
CA ILE A 49 -12.99 3.72 -35.48
C ILE A 49 -13.47 4.71 -36.55
N LYS A 50 -12.90 5.92 -36.60
CA LYS A 50 -13.26 6.93 -37.62
C LYS A 50 -12.84 6.49 -39.02
N ALA A 51 -11.65 5.90 -39.15
CA ALA A 51 -11.15 5.36 -40.41
C ALA A 51 -12.04 4.22 -40.94
N GLU A 52 -12.42 3.30 -40.05
CA GLU A 52 -13.34 2.19 -40.37
C GLU A 52 -14.70 2.70 -40.84
N ARG A 53 -15.30 3.67 -40.13
CA ARG A 53 -16.58 4.26 -40.53
C ARG A 53 -16.52 4.95 -41.89
N ARG A 54 -15.40 5.62 -42.19
CA ARG A 54 -15.16 6.23 -43.49
C ARG A 54 -15.02 5.15 -44.58
N ALA A 55 -14.21 4.12 -44.33
CA ALA A 55 -13.99 3.03 -45.25
C ALA A 55 -15.31 2.31 -45.60
N ARG A 56 -16.11 1.95 -44.59
CA ARG A 56 -17.44 1.33 -44.81
C ARG A 56 -18.34 2.19 -45.70
N ARG A 57 -18.33 3.51 -45.51
CA ARG A 57 -19.13 4.44 -46.33
C ARG A 57 -18.60 4.53 -47.76
N GLU A 58 -17.30 4.63 -47.94
CA GLU A 58 -16.66 4.66 -49.26
C GLU A 58 -16.95 3.38 -50.03
N ASP A 59 -16.83 2.21 -49.39
CA ASP A 59 -17.09 0.91 -50.01
C ASP A 59 -18.55 0.78 -50.44
N TRP A 60 -19.48 1.28 -49.62
CA TRP A 60 -20.90 1.32 -49.97
C TRP A 60 -21.20 2.22 -51.17
N VAL A 61 -20.58 3.41 -51.24
CA VAL A 61 -20.85 4.39 -52.30
C VAL A 61 -20.18 4.02 -53.62
N LEU A 62 -18.93 3.55 -53.56
CA LEU A 62 -18.14 3.24 -54.75
C LEU A 62 -18.43 1.85 -55.31
N GLY A 63 -18.96 0.93 -54.50
CA GLY A 63 -19.31 -0.43 -54.90
C GLY A 63 -18.14 -1.15 -55.59
N PRO A 64 -18.22 -1.43 -56.90
CA PRO A 64 -17.13 -2.09 -57.63
C PRO A 64 -15.84 -1.25 -57.75
N LEU A 65 -15.91 0.07 -57.53
CA LEU A 65 -14.77 0.99 -57.56
C LEU A 65 -14.16 1.22 -56.17
N ALA A 66 -14.51 0.41 -55.18
CA ALA A 66 -13.94 0.54 -53.83
C ALA A 66 -12.41 0.40 -53.87
N PRO A 67 -11.66 1.31 -53.21
CA PRO A 67 -10.21 1.30 -53.25
C PRO A 67 -9.67 0.09 -52.51
N LYS A 68 -8.70 -0.61 -53.12
CA LYS A 68 -7.92 -1.64 -52.43
C LYS A 68 -6.96 -0.95 -51.45
N ARG A 69 -7.22 -1.11 -50.15
CA ARG A 69 -6.45 -0.45 -49.08
C ARG A 69 -5.18 -1.20 -48.69
N ASP A 70 -5.07 -2.45 -49.15
CA ASP A 70 -3.96 -3.38 -48.89
C ASP A 70 -2.85 -3.23 -49.95
N ILE A 71 -2.71 -2.06 -50.57
CA ILE A 71 -1.73 -1.82 -51.65
C ILE A 71 -0.92 -0.56 -51.32
N GLY A 72 0.33 -0.53 -51.78
CA GLY A 72 1.23 0.63 -51.67
C GLY A 72 1.84 0.70 -50.28
N THR A 73 1.89 1.89 -49.68
CA THR A 73 2.54 2.10 -48.38
C THR A 73 1.87 1.40 -47.20
N LYS A 74 0.64 0.91 -47.37
CA LYS A 74 -0.13 0.19 -46.35
C LYS A 74 -0.32 -1.30 -46.62
N GLN A 75 0.38 -1.84 -47.63
CA GLN A 75 0.21 -3.23 -48.04
C GLN A 75 0.33 -4.21 -46.87
N ASP A 76 1.34 -4.04 -46.02
CA ASP A 76 1.59 -4.94 -44.89
C ASP A 76 1.02 -4.44 -43.55
N PHE A 77 0.43 -3.24 -43.54
CA PHE A 77 -0.04 -2.58 -42.32
C PHE A 77 -1.57 -2.41 -42.29
N TYR A 78 -2.28 -2.72 -43.37
CA TYR A 78 -3.73 -2.59 -43.35
C TYR A 78 -4.36 -3.65 -42.45
N GLY A 79 -5.20 -3.20 -41.52
CA GLY A 79 -5.85 -4.08 -40.54
C GLY A 79 -4.99 -4.42 -39.31
N THR A 80 -3.74 -3.96 -39.25
CA THR A 80 -2.89 -4.19 -38.07
C THR A 80 -3.24 -3.26 -36.91
N VAL A 81 -2.89 -3.70 -35.71
CA VAL A 81 -3.05 -2.98 -34.46
C VAL A 81 -1.71 -2.36 -34.06
N SER A 82 -1.73 -1.08 -33.70
CA SER A 82 -0.51 -0.43 -33.21
C SER A 82 -0.04 -1.03 -31.89
N ASN A 83 1.29 -1.09 -31.70
CA ASN A 83 1.89 -1.58 -30.45
C ASN A 83 1.44 -0.77 -29.21
N LEU A 84 1.10 0.51 -29.36
CA LEU A 84 0.57 1.32 -28.25
C LEU A 84 -0.77 0.78 -27.72
N LEU A 85 -1.65 0.30 -28.61
CA LEU A 85 -2.90 -0.33 -28.22
C LEU A 85 -2.65 -1.71 -27.59
N TYR A 86 -1.60 -2.40 -28.02
CA TYR A 86 -1.22 -3.71 -27.47
C TYR A 86 -0.65 -3.62 -26.04
N GLN A 87 0.07 -2.56 -25.70
CA GLN A 87 0.66 -2.40 -24.36
C GLN A 87 -0.31 -1.83 -23.31
N GLY A 88 -1.25 -0.99 -23.73
CA GLY A 88 -2.20 -0.36 -22.83
C GLY A 88 -1.59 0.67 -21.85
N PRO A 89 -2.43 1.37 -21.07
CA PRO A 89 -1.96 2.29 -20.03
C PRO A 89 -1.56 1.54 -18.75
N VAL A 90 -0.53 2.03 -18.06
CA VAL A 90 -0.01 1.40 -16.84
C VAL A 90 -0.62 2.06 -15.60
N PHE A 91 -1.34 1.29 -14.78
CA PHE A 91 -1.94 1.79 -13.55
C PHE A 91 -0.89 2.08 -12.47
N PRO A 92 -1.16 3.03 -11.55
CA PRO A 92 -0.31 3.25 -10.38
C PRO A 92 -0.21 2.01 -9.47
N PRO A 93 0.94 1.78 -8.82
CA PRO A 93 1.27 0.52 -8.15
C PRO A 93 0.29 0.13 -7.04
N LYS A 94 -0.28 1.10 -6.32
CA LYS A 94 -1.25 0.85 -5.23
C LYS A 94 -2.56 0.21 -5.68
N VAL A 95 -2.87 0.27 -6.97
CA VAL A 95 -4.14 -0.24 -7.52
C VAL A 95 -3.92 -1.56 -8.28
N ARG A 96 -2.67 -2.06 -8.36
CA ARG A 96 -2.27 -3.29 -9.07
C ARG A 96 -2.55 -4.53 -8.21
N HIS A 97 -3.82 -4.80 -7.98
CA HIS A 97 -4.27 -5.98 -7.24
C HIS A 97 -5.34 -6.72 -8.05
N GLY A 98 -5.22 -8.05 -8.10
CA GLY A 98 -6.11 -8.92 -8.83
C GLY A 98 -6.27 -10.26 -8.12
N ASN A 99 -7.39 -10.94 -8.38
CA ASN A 99 -7.71 -12.26 -7.85
C ASN A 99 -7.69 -13.36 -8.93
N ILE A 100 -7.25 -13.03 -10.14
CA ILE A 100 -7.09 -13.93 -11.28
C ILE A 100 -5.59 -14.03 -11.55
N VAL A 101 -5.12 -15.24 -11.83
CA VAL A 101 -3.71 -15.54 -12.12
C VAL A 101 -3.60 -16.35 -13.40
N GLU A 102 -2.37 -16.52 -13.88
CA GLU A 102 -2.04 -17.41 -15.00
C GLU A 102 -2.51 -18.84 -14.72
N GLY A 103 -3.00 -19.51 -15.75
CA GLY A 103 -3.56 -20.86 -15.67
C GLY A 103 -5.02 -20.95 -15.25
N ASP A 104 -5.65 -19.85 -14.80
CA ASP A 104 -7.08 -19.83 -14.51
C ASP A 104 -7.94 -20.02 -15.77
N ARG A 105 -9.07 -20.72 -15.62
CA ARG A 105 -10.10 -20.78 -16.66
C ARG A 105 -11.04 -19.60 -16.52
N VAL A 106 -11.25 -18.87 -17.61
CA VAL A 106 -12.05 -17.65 -17.61
C VAL A 106 -12.99 -17.58 -18.81
N CYS A 107 -14.11 -16.88 -18.63
CA CYS A 107 -15.13 -16.62 -19.63
C CYS A 107 -15.20 -15.12 -19.92
N ILE A 108 -15.26 -14.75 -21.20
CA ILE A 108 -15.43 -13.37 -21.64
C ILE A 108 -16.92 -13.02 -21.58
N VAL A 109 -17.27 -12.00 -20.80
CA VAL A 109 -18.66 -11.56 -20.60
C VAL A 109 -18.97 -10.31 -21.44
N LYS A 110 -17.96 -9.47 -21.68
CA LYS A 110 -18.10 -8.23 -22.46
C LYS A 110 -17.01 -8.16 -23.52
N GLY A 111 -17.33 -7.55 -24.66
CA GLY A 111 -16.38 -7.35 -25.74
C GLY A 111 -17.00 -7.54 -27.11
N LYS A 112 -16.21 -8.04 -28.06
CA LYS A 112 -16.65 -8.39 -29.41
C LYS A 112 -17.65 -9.56 -29.32
N GLU A 113 -18.74 -9.49 -30.08
CA GLU A 113 -19.82 -10.49 -30.06
C GLU A 113 -19.32 -11.93 -30.27
N SER A 114 -18.33 -12.12 -31.15
CA SER A 114 -17.73 -13.43 -31.40
C SER A 114 -16.95 -14.01 -30.20
N LEU A 115 -16.52 -13.16 -29.27
CA LEU A 115 -15.73 -13.55 -28.10
C LEU A 115 -16.60 -13.75 -26.84
N ILE A 116 -17.79 -13.15 -26.79
CA ILE A 116 -18.66 -13.25 -25.62
C ILE A 116 -19.11 -14.71 -25.44
N GLY A 117 -18.98 -15.22 -24.22
CA GLY A 117 -19.32 -16.60 -23.87
C GLY A 117 -18.21 -17.62 -24.16
N GLN A 118 -17.11 -17.22 -24.82
CA GLN A 118 -15.98 -18.10 -25.01
C GLN A 118 -15.22 -18.29 -23.70
N ILE A 119 -14.83 -19.54 -23.44
CA ILE A 119 -14.05 -19.95 -22.27
C ILE A 119 -12.64 -20.27 -22.76
N GLY A 120 -11.63 -19.74 -22.07
CA GLY A 120 -10.23 -20.02 -22.35
C GLY A 120 -9.37 -20.02 -21.09
N GLN A 121 -8.11 -20.41 -21.24
CA GLN A 121 -7.12 -20.40 -20.17
C GLN A 121 -6.30 -19.11 -20.21
N VAL A 122 -6.07 -18.51 -19.05
CA VAL A 122 -5.27 -17.30 -18.93
C VAL A 122 -3.79 -17.65 -19.16
N LYS A 123 -3.19 -17.04 -20.18
CA LYS A 123 -1.78 -17.21 -20.55
C LYS A 123 -0.86 -16.28 -19.75
N ASP A 124 -1.28 -15.02 -19.59
CA ASP A 124 -0.50 -13.98 -18.92
C ASP A 124 -1.45 -12.96 -18.26
N VAL A 125 -1.07 -12.47 -17.08
CA VAL A 125 -1.80 -11.44 -16.33
C VAL A 125 -0.91 -10.24 -16.06
N SER A 126 -1.19 -9.15 -16.77
CA SER A 126 -0.55 -7.86 -16.51
C SER A 126 -1.23 -7.17 -15.32
N SER A 127 -0.64 -7.31 -14.13
CA SER A 127 -1.10 -6.57 -12.94
C SER A 127 -0.97 -5.06 -13.11
N ASP A 128 -0.05 -4.63 -13.97
CA ASP A 128 0.28 -3.26 -14.31
C ASP A 128 -0.81 -2.58 -15.12
N SER A 129 -1.30 -3.22 -16.19
CA SER A 129 -2.37 -2.69 -17.04
C SER A 129 -3.77 -3.17 -16.65
N LYS A 130 -3.90 -4.09 -15.67
CA LYS A 130 -5.16 -4.76 -15.30
C LYS A 130 -5.84 -5.43 -16.48
N GLU A 131 -5.02 -6.02 -17.32
CA GLU A 131 -5.44 -6.77 -18.49
C GLU A 131 -4.89 -8.18 -18.40
N LEU A 132 -5.56 -9.10 -19.07
CA LEU A 132 -5.17 -10.49 -19.17
C LEU A 132 -5.12 -10.90 -20.64
N ARG A 133 -4.26 -11.86 -20.95
CA ARG A 133 -4.20 -12.51 -22.25
C ARG A 133 -4.73 -13.92 -22.10
N ILE A 134 -5.65 -14.29 -22.97
CA ILE A 134 -6.25 -15.63 -22.99
C ILE A 134 -5.68 -16.36 -24.19
N GLU A 135 -5.21 -17.59 -23.98
CA GLU A 135 -4.57 -18.40 -25.01
C GLU A 135 -5.48 -18.58 -26.23
N GLY A 136 -4.97 -18.21 -27.41
CA GLY A 136 -5.66 -18.38 -28.70
C GLY A 136 -6.93 -17.56 -28.90
N LEU A 137 -7.33 -16.70 -27.94
CA LEU A 137 -8.48 -15.82 -28.06
C LEU A 137 -8.05 -14.38 -28.35
N ASN A 138 -8.93 -13.63 -29.01
CA ASN A 138 -8.71 -12.21 -29.33
C ASN A 138 -7.39 -11.96 -30.11
N MET A 139 -7.05 -12.88 -31.02
CA MET A 139 -5.89 -12.76 -31.89
C MET A 139 -6.04 -11.56 -32.84
N ALA A 140 -4.99 -10.76 -32.95
CA ALA A 140 -4.88 -9.72 -33.98
C ALA A 140 -3.43 -9.56 -34.45
N ASP A 141 -3.28 -9.04 -35.65
CA ASP A 141 -1.97 -8.72 -36.22
C ASP A 141 -1.48 -7.40 -35.61
N VAL A 142 -0.39 -7.46 -34.85
CA VAL A 142 0.23 -6.30 -34.20
C VAL A 142 1.43 -5.86 -35.02
N GLU A 143 1.49 -4.55 -35.31
CA GLU A 143 2.61 -3.95 -36.03
C GLU A 143 3.88 -3.99 -35.19
N ILE A 144 4.99 -4.41 -35.81
CA ILE A 144 6.31 -4.35 -35.20
C ILE A 144 6.88 -2.92 -35.35
N PRO A 145 7.25 -2.25 -34.24
CA PRO A 145 7.79 -0.90 -34.28
C PRO A 145 9.11 -0.78 -35.06
N GLU A 146 9.38 0.40 -35.60
CA GLU A 146 10.64 0.74 -36.31
C GLU A 146 11.91 0.54 -35.48
N SER A 147 11.81 0.62 -34.16
CA SER A 147 12.95 0.38 -33.26
C SER A 147 13.56 -1.01 -33.41
N PHE A 148 12.81 -1.98 -33.96
CA PHE A 148 13.25 -3.37 -34.19
C PHE A 148 13.64 -3.61 -35.66
N GLY A 149 14.38 -2.67 -36.27
CA GLY A 149 14.67 -2.61 -37.71
C GLY A 149 14.98 -3.96 -38.39
N GLU A 150 15.94 -4.74 -37.88
CA GLU A 150 16.34 -6.03 -38.49
C GLU A 150 15.22 -7.09 -38.51
N GLN A 151 14.32 -7.06 -37.52
CA GLN A 151 13.17 -7.97 -37.46
C GLN A 151 12.04 -7.47 -38.36
N ARG A 152 11.83 -6.15 -38.41
CA ARG A 152 10.78 -5.51 -39.21
C ARG A 152 10.96 -5.73 -40.71
N ASP A 153 12.20 -5.81 -41.19
CA ASP A 153 12.49 -6.06 -42.61
C ASP A 153 12.08 -7.47 -43.06
N LYS A 154 12.03 -8.44 -42.14
CA LYS A 154 11.64 -9.83 -42.42
C LYS A 154 10.16 -10.08 -42.15
N ILE A 155 9.65 -9.49 -41.07
CA ILE A 155 8.29 -9.70 -40.58
C ILE A 155 7.74 -8.34 -40.19
N HIS A 156 6.71 -7.86 -40.91
CA HIS A 156 6.13 -6.53 -40.66
C HIS A 156 5.13 -6.52 -39.49
N PHE A 157 4.44 -7.64 -39.25
CA PHE A 157 3.46 -7.80 -38.18
C PHE A 157 3.53 -9.20 -37.56
N SER A 158 3.07 -9.33 -36.32
CA SER A 158 2.97 -10.60 -35.62
C SER A 158 1.56 -10.79 -35.09
N SER A 159 0.97 -11.97 -35.32
CA SER A 159 -0.34 -12.33 -34.79
C SER A 159 -0.21 -12.70 -33.30
N LEU A 160 -0.70 -11.83 -32.42
CA LEU A 160 -0.61 -11.99 -30.96
C LEU A 160 -1.98 -11.91 -30.29
N GLU A 161 -2.11 -12.49 -29.10
CA GLU A 161 -3.32 -12.34 -28.28
C GLU A 161 -3.42 -10.90 -27.76
N LEU A 162 -4.44 -10.15 -28.17
CA LEU A 162 -4.67 -8.80 -27.64
C LEU A 162 -5.14 -8.86 -26.18
N PRO A 163 -4.64 -7.97 -25.31
CA PRO A 163 -5.06 -7.91 -23.92
C PRO A 163 -6.55 -7.59 -23.78
N ILE A 164 -7.21 -8.27 -22.85
CA ILE A 164 -8.61 -8.05 -22.47
C ILE A 164 -8.63 -7.51 -21.04
N PRO A 165 -9.38 -6.44 -20.73
CA PRO A 165 -9.45 -5.93 -19.37
C PRO A 165 -10.08 -6.96 -18.41
N ILE A 166 -9.51 -7.06 -17.20
CA ILE A 166 -9.99 -7.99 -16.17
C ILE A 166 -11.48 -7.77 -15.83
N SER A 167 -12.00 -6.54 -16.00
CA SER A 167 -13.41 -6.20 -15.77
C SER A 167 -14.40 -6.93 -16.67
N ASP A 168 -13.95 -7.37 -17.84
CA ASP A 168 -14.80 -7.92 -18.90
C ASP A 168 -14.82 -9.46 -18.87
N VAL A 169 -14.03 -10.04 -17.97
CA VAL A 169 -13.77 -11.47 -17.86
C VAL A 169 -14.22 -11.98 -16.49
N ARG A 170 -14.74 -13.20 -16.43
CA ARG A 170 -15.17 -13.86 -15.19
C ARG A 170 -14.53 -15.22 -15.06
N LEU A 171 -14.19 -15.62 -13.84
CA LEU A 171 -13.60 -16.92 -13.58
C LEU A 171 -14.64 -18.02 -13.81
N VAL A 172 -14.23 -19.10 -14.44
CA VAL A 172 -15.02 -20.33 -14.56
C VAL A 172 -14.48 -21.32 -13.54
N TYR A 173 -15.35 -21.77 -12.65
CA TYR A 173 -15.00 -22.73 -11.61
C TYR A 173 -15.89 -23.97 -11.70
N ARG A 174 -15.27 -25.15 -11.58
CA ARG A 174 -15.98 -26.43 -11.50
C ARG A 174 -16.55 -26.58 -10.10
N LEU A 175 -17.87 -26.50 -10.00
CA LEU A 175 -18.58 -26.63 -8.74
C LEU A 175 -19.37 -27.94 -8.74
N THR A 176 -19.21 -28.73 -7.67
CA THR A 176 -20.04 -29.90 -7.42
C THR A 176 -21.34 -29.46 -6.74
N ASP A 177 -22.48 -29.77 -7.35
CA ASP A 177 -23.79 -29.45 -6.79
C ASP A 177 -24.07 -30.36 -5.57
N PRO A 178 -24.37 -29.79 -4.38
CA PRO A 178 -24.57 -30.58 -3.16
C PRO A 178 -25.78 -31.51 -3.24
N THR A 179 -26.77 -31.19 -4.07
CA THR A 179 -28.02 -31.98 -4.17
C THR A 179 -27.90 -33.14 -5.15
N THR A 180 -27.23 -32.92 -6.29
CA THR A 180 -27.13 -33.90 -7.37
C THR A 180 -25.79 -34.63 -7.40
N GLY A 181 -24.76 -34.11 -6.73
CA GLY A 181 -23.39 -34.65 -6.73
C GLY A 181 -22.69 -34.55 -8.08
N ARG A 182 -23.24 -33.79 -9.03
CA ARG A 182 -22.67 -33.62 -10.37
C ARG A 182 -21.82 -32.36 -10.43
N ASP A 183 -20.69 -32.44 -11.14
CA ASP A 183 -19.87 -31.27 -11.44
C ASP A 183 -20.49 -30.46 -12.56
N ARG A 184 -20.50 -29.13 -12.39
CA ARG A 184 -20.89 -28.18 -13.43
C ARG A 184 -19.89 -27.03 -13.47
N ASP A 185 -19.60 -26.54 -14.68
CA ASP A 185 -18.86 -25.30 -14.86
C ASP A 185 -19.78 -24.11 -14.53
N VAL A 186 -19.36 -23.29 -13.56
CA VAL A 186 -20.10 -22.11 -13.12
C VAL A 186 -19.26 -20.87 -13.38
N ILE A 187 -19.90 -19.82 -13.90
CA ILE A 187 -19.28 -18.52 -14.09
C ILE A 187 -19.40 -17.72 -12.79
N VAL A 188 -18.28 -17.42 -12.16
CA VAL A 188 -18.21 -16.69 -10.90
C VAL A 188 -18.35 -15.19 -11.16
N LYS A 189 -19.44 -14.59 -10.68
CA LYS A 189 -19.73 -13.16 -10.91
C LYS A 189 -18.78 -12.23 -10.16
N TYR A 190 -18.49 -12.54 -8.91
CA TYR A 190 -17.64 -11.75 -8.02
C TYR A 190 -16.75 -12.67 -7.19
N ILE A 191 -15.49 -12.28 -7.04
CA ILE A 191 -14.48 -13.04 -6.27
C ILE A 191 -14.00 -12.15 -5.13
N ARG A 192 -13.96 -12.71 -3.92
CA ARG A 192 -13.42 -12.04 -2.73
C ARG A 192 -12.11 -12.69 -2.32
N GLY A 193 -11.07 -11.88 -2.15
CA GLY A 193 -9.83 -12.31 -1.49
C GLY A 193 -9.94 -12.16 0.02
N GLY A 194 -9.46 -13.15 0.78
CA GLY A 194 -9.54 -13.12 2.23
C GLY A 194 -8.67 -14.17 2.91
N ALA A 195 -8.78 -14.21 4.24
CA ALA A 195 -8.14 -15.23 5.08
C ALA A 195 -8.66 -16.64 4.74
N PRO A 196 -7.86 -17.70 4.97
CA PRO A 196 -6.53 -17.70 5.57
C PRO A 196 -5.43 -17.19 4.63
N TYR A 197 -4.36 -16.66 5.23
CA TYR A 197 -3.15 -16.25 4.51
C TYR A 197 -2.11 -17.35 4.62
N PHE A 198 -1.64 -17.85 3.47
CA PHE A 198 -0.62 -18.88 3.43
C PHE A 198 0.76 -18.27 3.14
N GLN A 199 1.79 -18.85 3.77
CA GLN A 199 3.17 -18.60 3.38
C GLN A 199 3.44 -19.41 2.10
N ARG A 200 3.62 -18.70 0.97
CA ARG A 200 3.94 -19.34 -0.31
C ARG A 200 5.43 -19.63 -0.40
N ALA A 201 5.80 -20.50 -1.35
CA ALA A 201 7.20 -20.70 -1.70
C ALA A 201 7.85 -19.37 -2.13
N PRO A 202 9.16 -19.19 -1.90
CA PRO A 202 9.89 -18.02 -2.38
C PRO A 202 9.65 -17.82 -3.89
N ASN A 203 9.36 -16.59 -4.29
CA ASN A 203 9.10 -16.19 -5.69
C ASN A 203 7.87 -16.83 -6.36
N SER A 204 6.92 -17.38 -5.61
CA SER A 204 5.64 -17.80 -6.19
C SER A 204 4.87 -16.59 -6.75
N PRO A 205 4.32 -16.65 -7.98
CA PRO A 205 3.50 -15.59 -8.54
C PRO A 205 2.10 -15.51 -7.88
N LEU A 206 1.75 -16.52 -7.07
CA LEU A 206 0.44 -16.62 -6.44
C LEU A 206 0.31 -15.67 -5.24
N PRO A 207 -0.84 -14.99 -5.09
CA PRO A 207 -1.11 -14.18 -3.91
C PRO A 207 -1.10 -14.99 -2.59
N ARG A 208 -0.80 -14.30 -1.48
CA ARG A 208 -0.79 -14.89 -0.13
C ARG A 208 -2.19 -15.26 0.37
N HIS A 209 -3.22 -14.53 -0.05
CA HIS A 209 -4.60 -14.76 0.38
C HIS A 209 -5.24 -15.93 -0.36
N THR A 210 -6.26 -16.51 0.27
CA THR A 210 -7.24 -17.38 -0.41
C THR A 210 -8.31 -16.54 -1.09
N ARG A 211 -8.98 -17.14 -2.08
CA ARG A 211 -10.09 -16.49 -2.79
C ARG A 211 -11.35 -17.35 -2.69
N TYR A 212 -12.49 -16.66 -2.63
CA TYR A 212 -13.82 -17.24 -2.47
C TYR A 212 -14.77 -16.64 -3.49
N VAL A 213 -15.84 -17.37 -3.81
CA VAL A 213 -17.02 -16.77 -4.45
C VAL A 213 -17.55 -15.67 -3.52
N ALA A 214 -17.93 -14.50 -4.02
CA ALA A 214 -18.47 -13.47 -3.14
C ALA A 214 -19.91 -13.80 -2.74
N GLY A 215 -20.20 -13.81 -1.44
CA GLY A 215 -21.52 -14.13 -0.88
C GLY A 215 -21.72 -15.61 -0.56
N GLU A 216 -20.92 -16.49 -1.16
CA GLU A 216 -20.86 -17.91 -0.83
C GLU A 216 -19.45 -18.22 -0.31
N ASP A 217 -19.32 -18.84 0.86
CA ASP A 217 -17.99 -19.17 1.42
C ASP A 217 -17.35 -20.40 0.74
N ILE A 218 -17.50 -20.50 -0.58
CA ILE A 218 -16.92 -21.55 -1.43
C ILE A 218 -15.51 -21.12 -1.82
N LEU A 219 -14.52 -21.87 -1.34
CA LEU A 219 -13.11 -21.63 -1.62
C LEU A 219 -12.79 -22.03 -3.05
N ILE A 220 -12.15 -21.10 -3.78
CA ILE A 220 -11.62 -21.35 -5.11
C ILE A 220 -10.10 -21.54 -4.97
N PRO A 221 -9.56 -22.74 -5.23
CA PRO A 221 -8.13 -22.97 -5.18
C PRO A 221 -7.40 -22.13 -6.23
N TRP A 222 -6.14 -21.80 -5.95
CA TRP A 222 -5.24 -21.26 -6.96
C TRP A 222 -4.81 -22.39 -7.91
N PRO A 223 -4.57 -22.10 -9.20
CA PRO A 223 -4.03 -23.08 -10.12
C PRO A 223 -2.64 -23.53 -9.68
N GLU A 224 -2.28 -24.75 -10.05
CA GLU A 224 -0.93 -25.28 -9.82
C GLU A 224 0.04 -24.54 -10.74
N VAL A 225 1.06 -23.93 -10.14
CA VAL A 225 2.12 -23.22 -10.86
C VAL A 225 3.38 -24.06 -10.80
N GLU A 226 3.99 -24.30 -11.96
CA GLU A 226 5.30 -24.94 -12.03
C GLU A 226 6.33 -24.04 -11.35
N ALA A 227 7.06 -24.61 -10.38
CA ALA A 227 8.12 -23.87 -9.71
C ALA A 227 9.21 -23.49 -10.73
N PRO A 228 9.69 -22.23 -10.73
CA PRO A 228 10.78 -21.84 -11.61
C PRO A 228 12.00 -22.71 -11.35
N ARG A 229 12.60 -23.23 -12.42
CA ARG A 229 13.86 -23.99 -12.34
C ARG A 229 15.02 -23.01 -12.25
N TYR A 230 15.71 -23.01 -11.13
CA TYR A 230 16.91 -22.20 -10.93
C TYR A 230 18.14 -22.96 -11.43
N GLN A 231 18.98 -22.27 -12.20
CA GLN A 231 20.29 -22.74 -12.59
C GLN A 231 21.32 -22.07 -11.69
N ALA A 232 22.27 -22.83 -11.18
CA ALA A 232 23.42 -22.27 -10.47
C ALA A 232 24.42 -21.77 -11.50
N PHE A 233 24.85 -20.53 -11.36
CA PHE A 233 25.90 -19.94 -12.17
C PHE A 233 27.25 -20.05 -11.45
N GLU A 234 28.36 -19.95 -12.19
CA GLU A 234 29.71 -20.07 -11.63
C GLU A 234 30.03 -18.96 -10.61
N GLY A 235 29.39 -17.80 -10.73
CA GLY A 235 29.52 -16.70 -9.77
C GLY A 235 28.70 -16.87 -8.48
N ASP A 236 27.85 -17.90 -8.39
CA ASP A 236 27.02 -18.14 -7.22
C ASP A 236 27.84 -18.86 -6.14
N THR A 237 27.62 -18.48 -4.88
CA THR A 237 28.19 -19.19 -3.73
C THR A 237 27.57 -20.59 -3.61
N THR A 238 28.40 -21.59 -3.30
CA THR A 238 27.90 -22.95 -3.08
C THR A 238 27.02 -23.02 -1.83
N ARG A 239 26.07 -23.96 -1.79
CA ARG A 239 25.23 -24.18 -0.60
C ARG A 239 26.08 -24.44 0.65
N TYR A 240 27.16 -25.19 0.50
CA TYR A 240 28.07 -25.51 1.60
C TYR A 240 28.68 -24.26 2.23
N ASP A 241 29.13 -23.32 1.39
CA ASP A 241 29.74 -22.06 1.87
C ASP A 241 28.70 -21.17 2.56
N VAL A 242 27.48 -21.08 2.01
CA VAL A 242 26.38 -20.26 2.57
C VAL A 242 25.90 -20.80 3.91
N GLU A 243 25.76 -22.12 4.04
CA GLU A 243 25.28 -22.77 5.26
C GLU A 243 26.40 -22.97 6.29
N SER A 244 27.66 -22.69 5.93
CA SER A 244 28.79 -22.81 6.86
C SER A 244 28.66 -21.82 8.02
N GLN A 245 28.44 -22.34 9.22
CA GLN A 245 28.36 -21.53 10.43
C GLN A 245 29.76 -21.16 10.90
N THR A 246 30.24 -19.99 10.46
CA THR A 246 31.58 -19.47 10.81
C THR A 246 31.57 -18.60 12.07
N TRP A 247 30.45 -17.95 12.38
CA TRP A 247 30.35 -17.02 13.50
C TRP A 247 29.85 -17.69 14.78
N THR A 248 30.62 -17.52 15.86
CA THR A 248 30.25 -17.90 17.22
C THR A 248 30.11 -16.65 18.08
N PRO A 249 28.95 -16.43 18.74
CA PRO A 249 28.76 -15.25 19.58
C PRO A 249 29.70 -15.27 20.78
N THR A 250 30.42 -14.18 20.99
CA THR A 250 31.33 -13.96 22.12
C THR A 250 30.79 -12.84 23.01
N ILE A 251 31.00 -12.94 24.33
CA ILE A 251 30.55 -11.92 25.30
C ILE A 251 31.62 -10.83 25.48
N TYR A 252 32.89 -11.23 25.56
CA TYR A 252 34.00 -10.34 25.91
C TYR A 252 34.61 -9.59 24.72
N GLN A 253 34.37 -10.07 23.50
CA GLN A 253 34.90 -9.47 22.29
C GLN A 253 33.75 -9.04 21.39
N PRO A 254 33.74 -7.81 20.87
CA PRO A 254 32.76 -7.41 19.89
C PRO A 254 32.88 -8.28 18.62
N PRO A 255 31.77 -8.49 17.88
CA PRO A 255 31.78 -9.30 16.67
C PRO A 255 32.64 -8.71 15.54
N LEU A 256 32.93 -7.40 15.60
CA LEU A 256 33.81 -6.71 14.65
C LEU A 256 35.17 -6.43 15.32
N PRO A 257 36.29 -6.66 14.62
CA PRO A 257 37.62 -6.67 15.23
C PRO A 257 38.17 -5.29 15.62
N SER A 258 37.70 -4.20 15.01
CA SER A 258 38.16 -2.84 15.33
C SER A 258 37.02 -1.86 15.59
N GLN A 259 37.27 -0.94 16.53
CA GLN A 259 36.39 0.20 16.81
C GLN A 259 36.20 1.08 15.58
N GLU A 260 37.23 1.21 14.74
CA GLU A 260 37.20 2.03 13.52
C GLU A 260 36.17 1.51 12.49
N ILE A 261 36.03 0.18 12.34
CA ILE A 261 35.01 -0.40 11.45
C ILE A 261 33.61 -0.06 11.98
N PHE A 262 33.42 -0.11 13.30
CA PHE A 262 32.16 0.27 13.93
C PHE A 262 31.89 1.76 13.76
N ASP A 263 32.90 2.62 13.95
CA ASP A 263 32.80 4.05 13.73
C ASP A 263 32.48 4.35 12.26
N ASN A 264 33.04 3.66 11.26
CA ASN A 264 32.69 3.86 9.84
C ASN A 264 31.23 3.45 9.53
N LEU A 265 30.74 2.35 10.11
CA LEU A 265 29.35 1.91 9.97
C LEU A 265 28.37 2.90 10.64
N THR A 266 28.83 3.60 11.67
CA THR A 266 28.04 4.51 12.49
C THR A 266 28.45 5.97 12.34
N GLU A 267 29.32 6.32 11.40
CA GLU A 267 29.96 7.65 11.33
C GLU A 267 28.90 8.72 11.09
N ASP A 268 28.00 8.39 10.16
CA ASP A 268 26.80 9.15 9.84
C ASP A 268 25.78 9.18 11.00
N ASP A 269 25.83 8.24 11.95
CA ASP A 269 24.87 8.12 13.07
C ASP A 269 25.39 8.68 14.40
N LYS A 270 26.71 8.69 14.63
CA LYS A 270 27.35 9.05 15.91
C LYS A 270 26.94 10.45 16.38
N TYR A 271 26.87 11.39 15.44
CA TYR A 271 26.51 12.79 15.67
C TYR A 271 25.10 13.15 15.17
N ARG A 272 24.29 12.16 14.78
CA ARG A 272 22.92 12.43 14.36
C ARG A 272 22.10 12.96 15.50
N ARG A 273 21.33 14.00 15.17
CA ARG A 273 20.44 14.68 16.13
C ARG A 273 19.33 13.75 16.64
N ASP A 274 18.95 12.76 15.84
CA ASP A 274 17.90 11.78 16.10
C ASP A 274 18.41 10.43 16.64
N ARG A 275 19.69 10.35 17.04
CA ARG A 275 20.32 9.14 17.61
C ARG A 275 19.53 8.66 18.83
N ALA A 276 19.21 7.36 18.87
CA ALA A 276 18.42 6.75 19.95
C ALA A 276 19.27 6.10 21.05
N TRP A 277 20.46 5.61 20.69
CA TRP A 277 21.34 4.85 21.58
C TRP A 277 22.51 5.73 22.00
N HIS A 278 22.59 6.11 23.28
CA HIS A 278 23.63 6.98 23.81
C HIS A 278 24.47 6.25 24.87
N GLU A 279 25.70 6.71 25.06
CA GLU A 279 26.56 6.27 26.16
C GLU A 279 26.01 6.76 27.51
N ASP A 280 26.23 5.99 28.57
CA ASP A 280 25.73 6.29 29.92
C ASP A 280 26.28 7.63 30.45
N GLU A 281 27.52 7.98 30.10
CA GLU A 281 28.13 9.27 30.46
C GLU A 281 27.39 10.43 29.82
N TYR A 282 27.07 10.34 28.52
CA TYR A 282 26.30 11.36 27.82
C TYR A 282 24.91 11.52 28.43
N VAL A 283 24.24 10.41 28.73
CA VAL A 283 22.93 10.39 29.40
C VAL A 283 23.02 11.09 30.74
N ARG A 284 24.00 10.72 31.57
CA ARG A 284 24.23 11.32 32.90
C ARG A 284 24.46 12.82 32.81
N MET A 285 25.34 13.26 31.90
CA MET A 285 25.62 14.67 31.67
C MET A 285 24.37 15.45 31.26
N LYS A 286 23.52 14.85 30.42
CA LYS A 286 22.26 15.48 29.97
C LYS A 286 21.17 15.49 31.03
N VAL A 287 21.13 14.50 31.92
CA VAL A 287 20.23 14.54 33.09
C VAL A 287 20.65 15.66 34.04
N LEU A 288 21.95 15.81 34.30
CA LEU A 288 22.47 16.90 35.13
C LEU A 288 22.20 18.28 34.51
N GLU A 289 22.36 18.41 33.18
CA GLU A 289 22.03 19.66 32.48
C GLU A 289 20.54 20.01 32.59
N ASP A 290 19.64 19.03 32.43
CA ASP A 290 18.21 19.23 32.60
C ASP A 290 17.85 19.64 34.04
N ALA A 291 18.39 18.94 35.05
CA ALA A 291 18.18 19.27 36.46
C ALA A 291 18.74 20.67 36.82
N ARG A 292 19.90 21.03 36.29
CA ARG A 292 20.49 22.36 36.46
C ARG A 292 19.63 23.45 35.83
N ALA A 293 19.06 23.18 34.65
CA ALA A 293 18.17 24.11 33.97
C ALA A 293 16.83 24.29 34.72
N GLU A 294 16.29 23.22 35.31
CA GLU A 294 15.13 23.28 36.21
C GLU A 294 15.44 24.11 37.46
N TRP A 295 16.57 23.84 38.11
CA TRP A 295 17.03 24.61 39.27
C TRP A 295 17.19 26.10 38.97
N PHE A 296 17.75 26.46 37.80
CA PHE A 296 17.85 27.87 37.39
C PHE A 296 16.49 28.52 37.12
N LYS A 297 15.49 27.79 36.62
CA LYS A 297 14.13 28.31 36.43
C LYS A 297 13.41 28.53 37.76
N GLU A 298 13.62 27.64 38.71
CA GLU A 298 13.07 27.76 40.06
C GLU A 298 13.69 28.93 40.82
N ARG A 299 14.96 29.24 40.54
CA ARG A 299 15.68 30.37 41.12
C ARG A 299 15.09 31.70 40.65
N LYS A 300 14.05 32.15 41.32
CA LYS A 300 13.55 33.52 41.26
C LYS A 300 14.41 34.38 42.18
N ILE A 301 14.98 35.46 41.67
CA ILE A 301 15.56 36.51 42.52
C ILE A 301 14.39 37.25 43.13
N GLN A 302 13.94 36.80 44.29
CA GLN A 302 12.84 37.41 45.03
C GLN A 302 13.37 38.53 45.91
N GLY A 303 12.79 39.71 45.76
CA GLY A 303 12.97 40.80 46.72
C GLY A 303 12.36 40.45 48.09
N PRO A 304 12.71 41.18 49.16
CA PRO A 304 12.19 40.93 50.52
C PRO A 304 10.65 40.91 50.60
N LEU A 305 9.98 41.79 49.83
CA LEU A 305 8.52 41.85 49.76
C LEU A 305 7.90 40.60 49.11
N ALA A 306 8.53 40.06 48.07
CA ALA A 306 8.06 38.87 47.38
C ALA A 306 8.18 37.62 48.28
N LYS A 307 9.27 37.51 49.06
CA LYS A 307 9.43 36.44 50.06
C LYS A 307 8.35 36.48 51.13
N MET A 308 8.04 37.67 51.66
CA MET A 308 6.95 37.81 52.63
C MET A 308 5.58 37.46 52.04
N ALA A 309 5.33 37.79 50.77
CA ALA A 309 4.09 37.41 50.10
C ALA A 309 3.97 35.89 49.95
N GLU A 310 5.05 35.20 49.59
CA GLU A 310 5.08 33.74 49.49
C GLU A 310 4.95 33.06 50.86
N GLU A 311 5.60 33.56 51.91
CA GLU A 311 5.43 33.05 53.27
C GLU A 311 4.00 33.24 53.76
N LYS A 312 3.38 34.40 53.50
CA LYS A 312 1.96 34.62 53.81
C LYS A 312 1.07 33.63 53.06
N LEU A 313 1.32 33.40 51.78
CA LEU A 313 0.59 32.41 50.99
C LEU A 313 0.79 30.98 51.54
N ARG A 314 2.01 30.63 51.97
CA ARG A 314 2.31 29.32 52.56
C ARG A 314 1.60 29.13 53.89
N ILE A 315 1.64 30.13 54.78
CA ILE A 315 0.91 30.11 56.05
C ILE A 315 -0.59 30.02 55.82
N VAL A 316 -1.13 30.76 54.84
CA VAL A 316 -2.55 30.67 54.48
C VAL A 316 -2.90 29.29 53.93
N ALA A 317 -2.03 28.67 53.13
CA ALA A 317 -2.21 27.33 52.61
C ALA A 317 -2.15 26.28 53.72
N GLU A 318 -1.14 26.31 54.60
CA GLU A 318 -1.00 25.44 55.78
C GLU A 318 -2.19 25.62 56.74
N ARG A 319 -2.67 26.85 56.91
CA ARG A 319 -3.88 27.14 57.71
C ARG A 319 -5.13 26.60 57.02
N ALA A 320 -5.23 26.70 55.69
CA ALA A 320 -6.34 26.13 54.94
C ALA A 320 -6.32 24.59 54.96
N GLU A 321 -5.14 23.97 54.88
CA GLU A 321 -4.96 22.52 54.99
C GLU A 321 -5.25 22.02 56.40
N SER A 322 -4.81 22.72 57.44
CA SER A 322 -5.11 22.37 58.83
C SER A 322 -6.60 22.59 59.17
N ILE A 323 -7.26 23.62 58.63
CA ILE A 323 -8.72 23.79 58.75
C ILE A 323 -9.46 22.66 58.01
N LYS A 324 -8.99 22.24 56.83
CA LYS A 324 -9.54 21.09 56.11
C LYS A 324 -9.35 19.77 56.87
N GLN A 325 -8.19 19.57 57.50
CA GLN A 325 -7.87 18.38 58.27
C GLN A 325 -8.56 18.33 59.63
N ALA A 326 -8.61 19.45 60.35
CA ALA A 326 -9.31 19.56 61.63
C ALA A 326 -10.81 19.30 61.48
N GLY A 327 -11.37 19.57 60.29
CA GLY A 327 -12.80 19.46 60.06
C GLY A 327 -13.57 20.41 61.00
N MET A 328 -14.90 20.45 60.86
CA MET A 328 -15.70 21.21 61.81
C MET A 328 -15.82 20.45 63.14
N SER A 329 -15.59 21.15 64.26
CA SER A 329 -15.85 20.65 65.62
C SER A 329 -17.22 19.97 65.71
N GLU A 330 -17.33 18.91 66.51
CA GLU A 330 -18.60 18.19 66.71
C GLU A 330 -19.70 19.11 67.26
N GLU A 331 -19.33 20.11 68.06
CA GLU A 331 -20.26 21.12 68.59
C GLU A 331 -20.76 22.05 67.48
N THR A 332 -19.89 22.51 66.57
CA THR A 332 -20.31 23.32 65.43
C THR A 332 -21.10 22.51 64.41
N ARG A 333 -20.81 21.21 64.25
CA ARG A 333 -21.65 20.27 63.50
C ARG A 333 -23.03 20.10 64.13
N LYS A 334 -23.13 19.99 65.45
CA LYS A 334 -24.40 19.90 66.18
C LYS A 334 -25.21 21.19 66.05
N ILE A 335 -24.59 22.35 66.24
CA ILE A 335 -25.25 23.66 66.07
C ILE A 335 -25.73 23.85 64.62
N LEU A 336 -24.93 23.48 63.61
CA LEU A 336 -25.35 23.52 62.21
C LEU A 336 -26.50 22.54 61.91
N MET A 337 -26.48 21.34 62.50
CA MET A 337 -27.58 20.37 62.39
C MET A 337 -28.84 20.88 63.09
N GLU A 338 -28.72 21.51 64.25
CA GLU A 338 -29.83 22.14 64.98
C GLU A 338 -30.40 23.34 64.21
N GLU A 339 -29.57 24.21 63.65
CA GLU A 339 -30.02 25.30 62.78
C GLU A 339 -30.66 24.77 61.50
N MET A 340 -30.10 23.73 60.87
CA MET A 340 -30.73 23.09 59.71
C MET A 340 -32.09 22.50 60.06
N ASN A 341 -32.21 21.83 61.21
CA ASN A 341 -33.47 21.25 61.68
C ASN A 341 -34.47 22.34 62.07
N ALA A 342 -34.04 23.43 62.71
CA ALA A 342 -34.87 24.58 63.03
C ALA A 342 -35.33 25.31 61.76
N ALA A 343 -34.47 25.49 60.76
CA ALA A 343 -34.81 26.07 59.47
C ALA A 343 -35.80 25.18 58.69
N LYS A 344 -35.61 23.85 58.74
CA LYS A 344 -36.54 22.86 58.18
C LYS A 344 -37.90 22.92 58.89
N GLY A 345 -37.90 23.06 60.22
CA GLY A 345 -39.11 23.28 61.02
C GLY A 345 -39.82 24.60 60.72
N ARG A 346 -39.08 25.70 60.53
CA ARG A 346 -39.64 27.00 60.09
C ARG A 346 -40.26 26.91 58.70
N ARG A 347 -39.60 26.21 57.75
CA ARG A 347 -40.14 25.94 56.42
C ARG A 347 -41.43 25.12 56.46
N LEU A 348 -41.48 24.08 57.28
CA LEU A 348 -42.68 23.25 57.46
C LEU A 348 -43.85 24.02 58.08
N LYS A 349 -43.59 24.93 59.04
CA LYS A 349 -44.60 25.83 59.63
C LYS A 349 -45.06 26.95 58.70
N ALA A 350 -44.26 27.32 57.69
CA ALA A 350 -44.66 28.28 56.66
C ALA A 350 -45.43 27.62 55.50
N SER A 351 -45.41 26.29 55.41
CA SER A 351 -46.10 25.50 54.38
C SER A 351 -47.37 24.79 54.87
N ALA A 352 -47.74 24.98 56.14
CA ALA A 352 -49.02 24.59 56.74
C ALA A 352 -49.75 25.87 57.12
#